data_AF-A0A1V1P5G7-F1
#
_entry.id   AF-A0A1V1P5G7-F1
#
_cell.length_a   1.000
_cell.length_b   1.000
_cell.length_c   1.000
_cell.angle_alpha   90.00
_cell.angle_beta   90.00
_cell.angle_gamma   90.00
#
_symmetry.space_group_name_H-M   'P 1'
#
loop_
_entity.id
_entity.type
_entity.pdbx_description
1 polymer ?
#
loop_
_entity_poly.entity_id
_entity_poly.type
_entity_poly.pdbx_seq_one_letter_code
_entity_poly.pdbx_strand_id
1 'polypeptide(L)'
;MSRIKLPQHIQRKDYIRLTVRSLWEDGTLCRVDDSENWNKEGNKYCIFSKRYPNIELNEFDGKEAESVLIEEYFKSYGPSTIIDASWWSGLGIGRVRDILKESKQTFYEVIQKANG
;
A
#
# COMPACT_ATOMS: atom_id res chain seq x y z
N MET A 1 12.77 28.86 12.87
CA MET A 1 12.91 27.39 12.91
C MET A 1 12.88 26.92 14.36
N SER A 2 11.77 26.35 14.81
CA SER A 2 11.61 25.84 16.17
C SER A 2 12.51 24.60 16.37
N ARG A 3 13.36 24.60 17.41
CA ARG A 3 14.11 23.41 17.81
C ARG A 3 13.16 22.47 18.57
N ILE A 4 12.84 21.34 17.96
CA ILE A 4 12.14 20.24 18.63
C ILE A 4 13.05 19.76 19.78
N LYS A 5 12.59 19.90 21.03
CA LYS A 5 13.26 19.31 22.20
C LYS A 5 12.91 17.83 22.26
N LEU A 6 13.96 17.00 22.22
CA LEU A 6 13.83 15.56 22.12
C LEU A 6 13.98 14.88 23.50
N PRO A 7 13.15 13.88 23.83
CA PRO A 7 13.23 13.14 25.10
C PRO A 7 14.60 12.43 25.27
N GLN A 8 15.15 12.47 26.49
CA GLN A 8 16.50 11.95 26.80
C GLN A 8 16.68 10.43 26.65
N HIS A 9 15.61 9.65 26.52
CA HIS A 9 15.65 8.18 26.46
C HIS A 9 15.72 7.60 25.03
N ILE A 10 15.64 8.44 23.99
CA ILE A 10 15.62 8.00 22.59
C ILE A 10 17.03 8.14 22.01
N GLN A 11 17.61 7.05 21.49
CA GLN A 11 18.97 7.07 20.94
C GLN A 11 18.99 7.62 19.51
N ARG A 12 20.13 8.16 19.05
CA ARG A 12 20.31 8.69 17.68
C ARG A 12 19.85 7.72 16.58
N LYS A 13 20.07 6.42 16.78
CA LYS A 13 19.65 5.35 15.86
C LYS A 13 18.13 5.26 15.68
N ASP A 14 17.36 5.58 16.73
CA ASP A 14 15.90 5.51 16.69
C ASP A 14 15.35 6.65 15.84
N TYR A 15 15.99 7.83 15.87
CA TYR A 15 15.64 8.94 14.98
C TYR A 15 15.85 8.62 13.51
N ILE A 16 16.99 8.01 13.16
CA ILE A 16 17.26 7.63 11.77
C ILE A 16 16.19 6.66 11.29
N ARG A 17 15.88 5.63 12.08
CA ARG A 17 14.84 4.65 11.73
C ARG A 17 13.47 5.31 11.56
N LEU A 18 13.07 6.18 12.49
CA LEU A 18 11.78 6.88 12.42
C LEU A 18 11.71 7.84 11.24
N THR A 19 12.80 8.56 10.94
CA THR A 19 12.88 9.44 9.78
C THR A 19 12.79 8.65 8.48
N VAL A 20 13.54 7.55 8.34
CA VAL A 20 13.46 6.69 7.13
C VAL A 20 12.06 6.10 6.98
N ARG A 21 11.46 5.62 8.08
CA ARG A 21 10.09 5.11 8.07
C ARG A 21 9.10 6.19 7.62
N SER A 22 9.17 7.38 8.21
CA SER A 22 8.29 8.50 7.85
C SER A 22 8.41 8.86 6.37
N LEU A 23 9.65 8.96 5.86
CA LEU A 23 9.91 9.27 4.45
C LEU A 23 9.51 8.13 3.50
N TRP A 24 9.44 6.90 3.99
CA TRP A 24 8.92 5.78 3.22
C TRP A 24 7.38 5.76 3.23
N GLU A 25 6.76 6.01 4.38
CA GLU A 25 5.29 6.09 4.53
C GLU A 25 4.70 7.25 3.73
N ASP A 26 5.41 8.37 3.60
CA ASP A 26 4.97 9.51 2.76
C ASP A 26 5.34 9.37 1.27
N GLY A 27 6.04 8.29 0.89
CA GLY A 27 6.42 8.02 -0.49
C GLY A 27 7.63 8.80 -1.02
N THR A 28 8.32 9.60 -0.21
CA THR A 28 9.58 10.27 -0.60
C THR A 28 10.67 9.26 -0.93
N LEU A 29 10.76 8.20 -0.13
CA LEU A 29 11.66 7.07 -0.31
C LEU A 29 10.89 5.83 -0.76
N CYS A 30 11.49 5.02 -1.63
CA CYS A 30 11.05 3.65 -1.88
C CYS A 30 12.12 2.65 -1.54
N ARG A 31 11.69 1.46 -1.13
CA ARG A 31 12.58 0.33 -0.91
C ARG A 31 13.06 -0.18 -2.26
N VAL A 32 14.36 -0.41 -2.37
CA VAL A 32 14.97 -1.03 -3.55
C VAL A 32 15.49 -2.38 -3.12
N ASP A 33 14.99 -3.42 -3.78
CA ASP A 33 15.61 -4.73 -3.71
C ASP A 33 16.54 -4.88 -4.92
N ASP A 34 17.84 -4.87 -4.65
CA ASP A 34 18.88 -5.18 -5.61
C ASP A 34 19.58 -6.50 -5.25
N SER A 35 18.95 -7.34 -4.42
CA SER A 35 19.51 -8.61 -4.01
C SER A 35 19.41 -9.65 -5.12
N GLU A 36 20.49 -10.40 -5.32
CA GLU A 36 20.52 -11.53 -6.28
C GLU A 36 19.69 -12.72 -5.80
N ASN A 37 19.31 -12.74 -4.51
CA ASN A 37 18.64 -13.85 -3.85
C ASN A 37 17.76 -13.34 -2.70
N TRP A 38 16.56 -13.94 -2.55
CA TRP A 38 15.57 -13.60 -1.52
C TRP A 38 16.10 -13.60 -0.07
N ASN A 39 17.18 -14.36 0.21
CA ASN A 39 17.83 -14.42 1.53
C ASN A 39 18.78 -13.25 1.83
N LYS A 40 19.00 -12.33 0.88
CA LYS A 40 19.91 -11.19 1.03
C LYS A 40 19.20 -9.85 0.78
N GLU A 41 17.88 -9.80 0.94
CA GLU A 41 17.12 -8.55 0.84
C GLU A 41 17.73 -7.50 1.78
N GLY A 42 18.37 -6.50 1.19
CA GLY A 42 18.91 -5.36 1.91
C GLY A 42 17.81 -4.33 2.15
N ASN A 43 17.84 -3.66 3.30
CA ASN A 43 17.00 -2.49 3.56
C ASN A 43 17.59 -1.24 2.87
N LYS A 44 17.68 -1.27 1.54
CA LYS A 44 18.14 -0.12 0.74
C LYS A 44 16.95 0.73 0.32
N TYR A 45 17.17 2.03 0.33
CA TYR A 45 16.16 3.03 -0.04
C TYR A 45 16.73 3.97 -1.09
N CYS A 46 15.90 4.42 -2.01
CA CYS A 46 16.22 5.50 -2.94
C CYS A 46 15.07 6.52 -2.98
N ILE A 47 15.34 7.68 -3.58
CA ILE A 47 14.31 8.72 -3.76
C ILE A 47 13.31 8.24 -4.82
N PHE A 48 12.04 8.14 -4.47
CA PHE A 48 10.99 7.60 -5.33
C PHE A 48 10.93 8.33 -6.68
N SER A 49 10.85 9.67 -6.66
CA SER A 49 10.73 10.50 -7.86
C SER A 49 11.93 10.41 -8.80
N LYS A 50 13.12 10.02 -8.30
CA LYS A 50 14.28 9.75 -9.15
C LYS A 50 14.18 8.38 -9.83
N ARG A 51 13.60 7.40 -9.15
CA ARG A 51 13.49 6.01 -9.64
C ARG A 51 12.31 5.79 -10.55
N TYR A 52 11.20 6.50 -10.30
CA TYR A 52 9.94 6.43 -11.02
C TYR A 52 9.49 7.87 -11.38
N PRO A 53 10.19 8.54 -12.30
CA PRO A 53 9.96 9.96 -12.60
C PRO A 53 8.61 10.27 -13.23
N ASN A 54 7.90 9.24 -13.72
CA ASN A 54 6.61 9.37 -14.40
C ASN A 54 5.44 8.87 -13.54
N ILE A 55 5.66 8.60 -12.25
CA ILE A 55 4.61 8.17 -11.32
C ILE A 55 4.35 9.29 -10.33
N GLU A 56 3.12 9.76 -10.27
CA GLU A 56 2.65 10.78 -9.32
C GLU A 56 1.87 10.10 -8.19
N LEU A 57 2.46 10.03 -6.99
CA LEU A 57 1.82 9.35 -5.85
C LEU A 57 0.57 10.07 -5.33
N ASN A 58 0.46 11.38 -5.59
CA ASN A 58 -0.66 12.21 -5.17
C ASN A 58 -1.70 12.39 -6.28
N GLU A 59 -1.68 11.54 -7.32
CA GLU A 59 -2.66 11.57 -8.41
C GLU A 59 -4.08 11.31 -7.90
N PHE A 60 -4.23 10.43 -6.91
CA PHE A 60 -5.51 10.07 -6.32
C PHE A 60 -5.61 10.57 -4.89
N ASP A 61 -6.80 11.01 -4.47
CA ASP A 61 -7.07 11.13 -3.04
C ASP A 61 -7.19 9.74 -2.38
N GLY A 62 -7.24 9.70 -1.04
CA GLY A 62 -7.31 8.42 -0.33
C GLY A 62 -8.52 7.56 -0.70
N LYS A 63 -9.69 8.15 -0.97
CA LYS A 63 -10.90 7.39 -1.34
C LYS A 63 -10.83 6.89 -2.78
N GLU A 64 -10.30 7.71 -3.68
CA GLU A 64 -10.06 7.34 -5.07
C GLU A 64 -9.03 6.20 -5.15
N ALA A 65 -7.93 6.31 -4.40
CA ALA A 65 -6.88 5.29 -4.33
C ALA A 65 -7.42 3.95 -3.82
N GLU A 66 -8.22 3.96 -2.75
CA GLU A 66 -8.90 2.76 -2.25
C GLU A 66 -9.82 2.13 -3.30
N SER A 67 -10.56 2.96 -4.04
CA SER A 67 -11.48 2.48 -5.07
C SER A 67 -10.73 1.81 -6.22
N VAL A 68 -9.69 2.49 -6.74
CA VAL A 68 -8.82 1.95 -7.80
C VAL A 68 -8.13 0.66 -7.34
N LEU A 69 -7.66 0.60 -6.09
CA LEU A 69 -6.99 -0.58 -5.53
C LEU A 69 -7.89 -1.81 -5.55
N ILE A 70 -9.14 -1.67 -5.08
CA ILE A 70 -10.10 -2.78 -5.03
C ILE A 70 -10.57 -3.18 -6.44
N GLU A 71 -10.80 -2.21 -7.31
CA GLU A 71 -11.15 -2.47 -8.72
C GLU A 71 -10.06 -3.28 -9.44
N GLU A 72 -8.79 -2.84 -9.35
CA GLU A 72 -7.67 -3.54 -9.98
C GLU A 72 -7.38 -4.90 -9.32
N TYR A 73 -7.63 -5.04 -8.01
CA TYR A 73 -7.55 -6.34 -7.33
C TYR A 73 -8.51 -7.36 -7.95
N PHE A 74 -9.80 -7.04 -8.04
CA PHE A 74 -10.80 -7.97 -8.58
C PHE A 74 -10.62 -8.22 -10.07
N LYS A 75 -10.11 -7.24 -10.81
CA LYS A 75 -9.76 -7.41 -12.22
C LYS A 75 -8.57 -8.36 -12.42
N SER A 76 -7.59 -8.33 -11.52
CA SER A 76 -6.37 -9.15 -11.62
C SER A 76 -6.52 -10.55 -11.02
N TYR A 77 -7.28 -10.68 -9.93
CA TYR A 77 -7.35 -11.90 -9.12
C TYR A 77 -8.77 -12.46 -8.97
N GLY A 78 -9.77 -11.83 -9.59
CA GLY A 78 -11.14 -12.33 -9.58
C GLY A 78 -11.33 -13.63 -10.38
N PRO A 79 -12.40 -14.41 -10.11
CA PRO A 79 -13.37 -14.23 -9.03
C PRO A 79 -12.74 -14.49 -7.66
N SER A 80 -12.99 -13.59 -6.71
CA SER A 80 -12.42 -13.61 -5.36
C SER A 80 -13.49 -13.24 -4.34
N THR A 81 -13.27 -13.53 -3.05
CA THR A 81 -14.21 -13.12 -2.00
C THR A 81 -13.89 -11.72 -1.48
N ILE A 82 -14.89 -11.07 -0.87
CA ILE A 82 -14.68 -9.79 -0.17
C ILE A 82 -13.67 -9.96 1.00
N ILE A 83 -13.63 -11.15 1.62
CA ILE A 83 -12.72 -11.45 2.71
C ILE A 83 -11.28 -11.47 2.21
N ASP A 84 -11.03 -12.11 1.06
CA ASP A 84 -9.69 -12.17 0.46
C ASP A 84 -9.22 -10.78 0.02
N ALA A 85 -10.11 -9.97 -0.58
CA ALA A 85 -9.81 -8.59 -0.93
C ALA A 85 -9.47 -7.73 0.29
N SER A 86 -10.23 -7.88 1.37
CA SER A 86 -9.98 -7.18 2.65
C SER A 86 -8.65 -7.58 3.27
N TRP A 87 -8.35 -8.89 3.30
CA TRP A 87 -7.08 -9.41 3.82
C TRP A 87 -5.89 -8.92 2.99
N TRP A 88 -5.98 -8.96 1.66
CA TRP A 88 -4.91 -8.57 0.77
C TRP A 88 -4.61 -7.06 0.80
N SER A 89 -5.66 -6.24 0.78
CA SER A 89 -5.52 -4.77 0.76
C SER A 89 -5.25 -4.16 2.14
N GLY A 90 -5.58 -4.88 3.22
CA GLY A 90 -5.60 -4.33 4.58
C GLY A 90 -6.79 -3.41 4.87
N LEU A 91 -7.72 -3.21 3.92
CA LEU A 91 -8.95 -2.45 4.15
C LEU A 91 -9.98 -3.29 4.92
N GLY A 92 -10.82 -2.64 5.72
CA GLY A 92 -11.90 -3.33 6.43
C GLY A 92 -12.97 -3.88 5.48
N ILE A 93 -13.56 -5.04 5.82
CA ILE A 93 -14.61 -5.70 5.03
C ILE A 93 -15.76 -4.75 4.65
N GLY A 94 -16.21 -3.92 5.60
CA GLY A 94 -17.26 -2.92 5.35
C GLY A 94 -16.85 -1.91 4.28
N ARG A 95 -15.61 -1.41 4.35
CA ARG A 95 -15.08 -0.46 3.38
C ARG A 95 -14.97 -1.06 1.97
N VAL A 96 -14.53 -2.31 1.86
CA VAL A 96 -14.50 -3.02 0.57
C VAL A 96 -15.91 -3.13 -0.01
N ARG A 97 -16.92 -3.45 0.81
CA ARG A 97 -18.33 -3.47 0.35
C ARG A 97 -18.81 -2.11 -0.12
N ASP A 98 -18.50 -1.06 0.63
CA ASP A 98 -18.90 0.31 0.27
C ASP A 98 -18.26 0.70 -1.08
N ILE A 99 -16.98 0.41 -1.28
CA ILE A 99 -16.28 0.63 -2.55
C ILE A 99 -16.95 -0.12 -3.70
N LEU A 100 -17.25 -1.42 -3.54
CA LEU A 100 -17.91 -2.20 -4.59
C LEU A 100 -19.30 -1.67 -4.93
N LYS A 101 -20.01 -1.08 -3.96
CA LYS A 101 -21.32 -0.47 -4.14
C LYS A 101 -21.25 0.92 -4.80
N GLU A 102 -20.22 1.69 -4.48
CA GLU A 102 -19.97 3.04 -4.99
C GLU A 102 -19.26 3.04 -6.36
N SER A 103 -18.63 1.92 -6.73
CA SER A 103 -17.86 1.78 -7.96
C SER A 103 -18.72 2.01 -9.21
N LYS A 104 -18.10 2.63 -10.20
CA LYS A 104 -18.68 2.78 -11.55
C LYS A 104 -18.53 1.50 -12.37
N GLN A 105 -17.69 0.57 -11.94
CA GLN A 105 -17.53 -0.72 -12.59
C GLN A 105 -18.66 -1.66 -12.19
N THR A 106 -18.99 -2.59 -13.07
CA THR A 106 -20.03 -3.60 -12.78
C THR A 106 -19.38 -4.86 -12.21
N PHE A 107 -19.77 -5.23 -10.99
CA PHE A 107 -19.34 -6.47 -10.34
C PHE A 107 -20.46 -7.51 -10.39
N TYR A 108 -20.10 -8.77 -10.59
CA TYR A 108 -21.03 -9.89 -10.61
C TYR A 108 -20.66 -10.89 -9.51
N GLU A 109 -21.66 -11.29 -8.72
CA GLU A 109 -21.49 -12.39 -7.79
C GLU A 109 -21.46 -13.72 -8.56
N VAL A 110 -20.38 -14.47 -8.38
CA VAL A 110 -20.20 -15.78 -9.02
C VAL A 110 -20.50 -16.87 -8.01
N ILE A 111 -21.66 -17.53 -8.17
CA ILE A 111 -22.02 -18.69 -7.36
C ILE A 111 -21.42 -19.94 -8.01
N GLN A 112 -20.30 -20.42 -7.46
CA GLN A 112 -19.74 -21.69 -7.87
C GLN A 112 -20.52 -22.82 -7.19
N LYS A 113 -21.19 -23.66 -7.98
CA LYS A 113 -21.74 -24.92 -7.47
C LYS A 113 -20.57 -25.88 -7.24
N ALA A 114 -20.42 -26.36 -6.01
CA ALA A 114 -19.52 -27.48 -5.74
C ALA A 114 -20.01 -28.68 -6.57
N ASN A 115 -19.19 -29.13 -7.52
CA ASN A 115 -19.40 -30.43 -8.15
C ASN A 115 -19.08 -31.48 -7.08
N GLY A 116 -20.12 -32.23 -6.68
CA GLY A 116 -20.01 -33.33 -5.73
C GLY A 116 -19.25 -34.53 -6.29
#